data_AF-A0AAD9GSH1-F1
#
_entry.id   AF-A0AAD9GSH1-F1
#
_cell.length_a   1.000
_cell.length_b   1.000
_cell.length_c   1.000
_cell.angle_alpha   90.00
_cell.angle_beta   90.00
_cell.angle_gamma   90.00
#
_symmetry.space_group_name_H-M   'P 1'
#
loop_
_entity.id
_entity.type
_entity.pdbx_description
1 polymer ?
#
loop_
_entity_poly.entity_id
_entity_poly.type
_entity_poly.pdbx_seq_one_letter_code
_entity_poly.pdbx_strand_id
1 'polypeptide(L)'
;MASPNAVASIDTNVGGEKRSLRYHSNKDLEDESDDEALFEDEKDADEEERGGNNMFSTSKLDQMLDGTKVMSRFKKWKSFGYNTYNLPQAVQAGKYDELRKLYRKFLYHN
;
A
#
# COMPACT_ATOMS: atom_id res chain seq x y z
N MET A 1 -37.95 45.36 33.88
CA MET A 1 -38.57 44.26 33.12
C MET A 1 -38.67 44.67 31.66
N ALA A 2 -38.68 43.67 30.76
CA ALA A 2 -38.75 43.72 29.29
C ALA A 2 -37.41 43.90 28.53
N SER A 3 -36.94 42.79 27.97
CA SER A 3 -36.24 42.72 26.70
C SER A 3 -37.29 42.31 25.65
N PRO A 4 -37.23 42.80 24.39
CA PRO A 4 -36.72 41.90 23.36
C PRO A 4 -35.99 42.57 22.19
N ASN A 5 -34.84 41.97 21.86
CA ASN A 5 -34.44 41.42 20.56
C ASN A 5 -35.11 41.94 19.26
N ALA A 6 -34.31 42.55 18.38
CA ALA A 6 -34.60 42.64 16.94
C ALA A 6 -33.27 42.52 16.17
N VAL A 7 -32.80 41.29 16.02
CA VAL A 7 -31.78 40.92 15.02
C VAL A 7 -32.41 41.09 13.63
N ALA A 8 -31.90 42.03 12.86
CA ALA A 8 -32.26 42.17 11.45
C ALA A 8 -31.80 40.93 10.69
N SER A 9 -32.78 40.19 10.15
CA SER A 9 -32.57 39.10 9.21
C SER A 9 -31.67 39.55 8.06
N ILE A 10 -30.51 38.91 7.92
CA ILE A 10 -29.74 38.95 6.68
C ILE A 10 -30.34 37.86 5.80
N ASP A 11 -31.20 38.25 4.87
CA ASP A 11 -31.61 37.44 3.73
C ASP A 11 -30.37 37.13 2.87
N THR A 12 -29.63 36.07 3.19
CA THR A 12 -28.69 35.47 2.24
C THR A 12 -29.47 34.54 1.33
N ASN A 13 -30.03 35.10 0.26
CA ASN A 13 -30.47 34.33 -0.89
C ASN A 13 -29.23 33.76 -1.61
N VAL A 14 -28.60 32.75 -1.00
CA VAL A 14 -27.53 31.94 -1.59
C VAL A 14 -28.23 30.88 -2.44
N GLY A 15 -28.58 31.28 -3.66
CA GLY A 15 -28.82 30.37 -4.77
C GLY A 15 -27.49 29.67 -5.10
N GLY A 16 -27.14 28.68 -4.29
CA GLY A 16 -25.90 27.92 -4.41
C GLY A 16 -25.97 26.98 -5.60
N GLU A 17 -25.46 27.43 -6.74
CA GLU A 17 -25.12 26.56 -7.87
C GLU A 17 -24.25 25.41 -7.34
N LYS A 18 -24.80 24.19 -7.34
CA LYS A 18 -24.12 23.01 -6.80
C LYS A 18 -23.07 22.57 -7.81
N ARG A 19 -21.80 22.90 -7.53
CA ARG A 19 -20.64 22.35 -8.24
C ARG A 19 -20.57 20.85 -7.94
N SER A 20 -20.95 20.02 -8.91
CA SER A 20 -20.80 18.56 -8.82
C SER A 20 -19.33 18.19 -8.98
N LEU A 21 -18.75 17.48 -8.00
CA LEU A 21 -17.46 16.83 -8.15
C LEU A 21 -17.62 15.66 -9.14
N ARG A 22 -16.76 15.61 -10.18
CA ARG A 22 -16.72 14.47 -11.09
C ARG A 22 -16.23 13.24 -10.32
N TYR A 23 -17.07 12.23 -10.21
CA TYR A 23 -16.71 10.94 -9.67
C TYR A 23 -15.90 10.20 -10.74
N HIS A 24 -14.66 9.83 -10.43
CA HIS A 24 -13.94 8.84 -11.22
C HIS A 24 -14.36 7.46 -10.70
N SER A 25 -15.31 6.82 -11.39
CA SER A 25 -15.48 5.39 -11.22
C SER A 25 -14.23 4.72 -11.77
N ASN A 26 -13.51 4.01 -10.90
CA ASN A 26 -12.43 3.10 -11.30
C ASN A 26 -13.07 1.95 -12.08
N LYS A 27 -13.29 2.19 -13.37
CA LYS A 27 -13.64 1.16 -14.32
C LYS A 27 -12.34 0.73 -14.99
N ASP A 28 -12.07 -0.56 -14.84
CA ASP A 28 -11.08 -1.35 -15.57
C ASP A 28 -9.65 -1.30 -15.00
N LEU A 29 -9.48 -1.87 -13.81
CA LEU A 29 -8.40 -2.84 -13.63
C LEU A 29 -9.06 -4.21 -13.73
N GLU A 30 -9.10 -4.73 -14.97
CA GLU A 30 -9.39 -6.13 -15.23
C GLU A 30 -8.33 -6.95 -14.50
N ASP A 31 -8.79 -7.50 -13.38
CA ASP A 31 -8.15 -8.50 -12.57
C ASP A 31 -8.12 -9.82 -13.36
N GLU A 32 -6.96 -10.10 -13.95
CA GLU A 32 -6.54 -11.47 -14.23
C GLU A 32 -5.25 -11.75 -13.45
N SER A 33 -5.35 -11.84 -12.13
CA SER A 33 -4.50 -12.74 -11.38
C SER A 33 -5.34 -13.54 -10.39
N ASP A 34 -5.98 -14.57 -10.94
CA ASP A 34 -6.48 -15.75 -10.25
C ASP A 34 -5.32 -16.43 -9.52
N ASP A 35 -5.08 -16.05 -8.25
CA ASP A 35 -4.36 -16.87 -7.28
C ASP A 35 -4.91 -16.54 -5.88
N GLU A 36 -6.10 -17.09 -5.63
CA GLU A 36 -6.65 -17.48 -4.33
C GLU A 36 -6.03 -16.79 -3.09
N ALA A 37 -6.72 -15.71 -2.70
CA ALA A 37 -6.56 -15.06 -1.42
C ALA A 37 -6.97 -16.00 -0.26
N LEU A 38 -6.03 -16.77 0.30
CA LEU A 38 -6.23 -17.44 1.58
C LEU A 38 -4.92 -17.60 2.36
N PHE A 39 -4.43 -16.51 2.93
CA PHE A 39 -3.58 -16.62 4.13
C PHE A 39 -4.00 -15.53 5.10
N GLU A 40 -4.59 -15.95 6.23
CA GLU A 40 -4.67 -15.14 7.43
C GLU A 40 -3.24 -14.86 7.90
N ASP A 41 -2.62 -13.83 7.33
CA ASP A 41 -1.37 -13.27 7.85
C ASP A 41 -1.79 -12.52 9.11
N GLU A 42 -1.47 -13.13 10.25
CA GLU A 42 -1.40 -12.50 11.57
C GLU A 42 -1.18 -11.01 11.40
N LYS A 43 -2.18 -10.22 11.82
CA LYS A 43 -2.18 -8.78 11.71
C LYS A 43 -0.87 -8.23 12.29
N ASP A 44 0.10 -7.92 11.42
CA ASP A 44 1.06 -6.84 11.67
C ASP A 44 0.23 -5.55 11.62
N ALA A 45 -0.61 -5.36 12.66
CA ALA A 45 -1.68 -4.37 12.75
C ALA A 45 -1.19 -2.92 12.80
N ASP A 46 0.10 -2.68 12.53
CA ASP A 46 0.76 -1.40 12.78
C ASP A 46 1.53 -0.85 11.57
N GLU A 47 1.42 -1.47 10.38
CA GLU A 47 2.14 -1.00 9.18
C GLU A 47 1.27 -0.86 7.92
N GLU A 48 -0.06 -0.87 8.05
CA GLU A 48 -0.98 -0.71 6.91
C GLU A 48 -1.26 0.76 6.52
N GLU A 49 -0.58 1.77 7.06
CA GLU A 49 -1.01 3.17 6.83
C GLU A 49 -0.26 3.97 5.73
N ARG A 50 0.84 3.50 5.13
CA ARG A 50 1.50 4.25 4.03
C ARG A 50 2.11 3.37 2.96
N GLY A 51 1.38 3.26 1.84
CA GLY A 51 1.74 2.62 0.57
C GLY A 51 3.24 2.36 0.33
N GLY A 52 3.61 1.08 0.36
CA GLY A 52 4.84 0.56 -0.26
C GLY A 52 6.19 1.01 0.31
N ASN A 53 6.24 1.99 1.22
CA ASN A 53 7.49 2.69 1.50
C ASN A 53 8.43 1.97 2.48
N ASN A 54 7.95 0.95 3.21
CA ASN A 54 8.73 0.24 4.22
C ASN A 54 8.93 -1.26 3.92
N MET A 55 8.86 -1.69 2.66
CA MET A 55 8.98 -3.11 2.33
C MET A 55 10.43 -3.61 2.26
N PHE A 56 11.37 -2.68 2.04
CA PHE A 56 12.81 -2.94 1.93
C PHE A 56 13.61 -2.30 3.07
N SER A 57 12.97 -2.09 4.23
CA SER A 57 13.71 -1.67 5.41
C SER A 57 14.74 -2.74 5.80
N THR A 58 15.87 -2.27 6.32
CA THR A 58 16.96 -3.12 6.78
C THR A 58 16.48 -4.18 7.76
N SER A 59 15.63 -3.81 8.74
CA SER A 59 15.04 -4.75 9.70
C SER A 59 14.28 -5.88 9.02
N LYS A 60 13.49 -5.58 7.97
CA LYS A 60 12.75 -6.60 7.23
C LYS A 60 13.65 -7.47 6.37
N LEU A 61 14.65 -6.88 5.73
CA LEU A 61 15.64 -7.63 4.95
C LEU A 61 16.48 -8.55 5.86
N ASP A 62 16.84 -8.08 7.05
CA ASP A 62 17.59 -8.86 8.04
C ASP A 62 16.73 -10.03 8.57
N GLN A 63 15.45 -9.80 8.90
CA GLN A 63 14.52 -10.89 9.24
C GLN A 63 14.37 -11.93 8.13
N MET A 64 14.43 -11.51 6.85
CA MET A 64 14.38 -12.44 5.73
C MET A 64 15.66 -13.25 5.57
N LEU A 65 16.82 -12.68 5.93
CA LEU A 65 18.06 -13.47 6.02
C LEU A 65 17.96 -14.54 7.11
N ASP A 66 17.29 -14.24 8.23
CA ASP A 66 17.02 -15.19 9.30
C ASP A 66 15.94 -16.25 8.91
N GLY A 67 15.40 -16.19 7.69
CA GLY A 67 14.38 -17.11 7.20
C GLY A 67 12.94 -16.75 7.57
N THR A 68 12.72 -15.62 8.25
CA THR A 68 11.40 -15.20 8.72
C THR A 68 10.58 -14.57 7.59
N LYS A 69 9.34 -15.03 7.38
CA LYS A 69 8.36 -14.48 6.43
C LYS A 69 8.89 -14.30 4.98
N VAL A 70 9.91 -15.06 4.57
CA VAL A 70 10.61 -14.89 3.28
C VAL A 70 9.65 -15.06 2.10
N MET A 71 8.88 -16.15 2.05
CA MET A 71 7.98 -16.40 0.92
C MET A 71 6.84 -15.38 0.83
N SER A 72 6.21 -15.02 1.95
CA SER A 72 5.16 -13.99 1.96
C SER A 72 5.68 -12.65 1.45
N ARG A 73 6.90 -12.27 1.83
CA ARG A 73 7.55 -11.04 1.36
C ARG A 73 7.97 -11.13 -0.11
N PHE A 74 8.45 -12.27 -0.59
CA PHE A 74 8.74 -12.48 -2.01
C PHE A 74 7.48 -12.42 -2.89
N LYS A 75 6.37 -13.03 -2.44
CA LYS A 75 5.07 -12.89 -3.11
C LYS A 75 4.66 -11.43 -3.22
N LYS A 76 4.75 -10.67 -2.12
CA LYS A 76 4.49 -9.22 -2.12
C LYS A 76 5.47 -8.48 -3.06
N TRP A 77 6.77 -8.77 -3.07
CA TRP A 77 7.70 -8.14 -4.02
C TRP A 77 7.27 -8.36 -5.47
N LYS A 78 6.87 -9.59 -5.80
CA LYS A 78 6.36 -9.94 -7.13
C LYS A 78 5.07 -9.19 -7.46
N SER A 79 4.11 -9.11 -6.52
CA SER A 79 2.84 -8.41 -6.75
C SER A 79 3.02 -6.90 -6.95
N PHE A 80 4.06 -6.30 -6.36
CA PHE A 80 4.46 -4.91 -6.60
C PHE A 80 5.31 -4.72 -7.87
N GLY A 81 5.52 -5.77 -8.68
CA GLY A 81 6.24 -5.70 -9.95
C GLY A 81 7.77 -5.69 -9.82
N TYR A 82 8.30 -6.05 -8.64
CA TYR A 82 9.74 -6.21 -8.50
C TYR A 82 10.23 -7.50 -9.16
N ASN A 83 11.41 -7.42 -9.77
CA ASN A 83 12.15 -8.48 -10.42
C ASN A 83 13.65 -8.33 -10.09
N THR A 84 14.49 -9.25 -10.55
CA THR A 84 15.92 -9.24 -10.23
C THR A 84 16.68 -7.98 -10.69
N TYR A 85 16.13 -7.21 -11.62
CA TYR A 85 16.77 -6.03 -12.22
C TYR A 85 16.34 -4.71 -11.59
N ASN A 86 15.12 -4.62 -11.04
CA ASN A 86 14.56 -3.38 -10.50
C ASN A 86 14.47 -3.35 -8.96
N LEU A 87 15.14 -4.27 -8.27
CA LEU A 87 15.21 -4.28 -6.81
C LEU A 87 15.86 -2.99 -6.26
N PRO A 88 15.30 -2.38 -5.19
CA PRO A 88 15.85 -1.16 -4.60
C PRO A 88 17.28 -1.31 -4.08
N GLN A 89 18.00 -0.19 -4.00
CA GLN A 89 19.39 -0.13 -3.54
C GLN A 89 19.62 -0.76 -2.16
N ALA A 90 18.62 -0.71 -1.26
CA ALA A 90 18.67 -1.33 0.05
C ALA A 90 18.99 -2.85 -0.02
N VAL A 91 18.50 -3.55 -1.05
CA VAL A 91 18.72 -4.99 -1.26
C VAL A 91 20.03 -5.26 -2.03
N GLN A 92 20.64 -4.25 -2.63
CA GLN A 92 21.88 -4.40 -3.42
C GLN A 92 23.13 -4.49 -2.54
N ALA A 93 23.01 -4.24 -1.23
CA ALA A 93 24.11 -4.42 -0.30
C ALA A 93 24.58 -5.89 -0.28
N GLY A 94 25.89 -6.11 -0.23
CA GLY A 94 26.49 -7.46 -0.32
C GLY A 94 25.97 -8.46 0.73
N LYS A 95 25.54 -7.97 1.90
CA LYS A 95 24.93 -8.82 2.94
C LYS A 95 23.61 -9.47 2.51
N TYR A 96 22.94 -8.96 1.47
CA TYR A 96 21.68 -9.47 0.94
C TYR A 96 21.85 -10.25 -0.37
N ASP A 97 23.08 -10.64 -0.75
CA ASP A 97 23.35 -11.41 -1.96
C ASP A 97 22.59 -12.74 -2.00
N GLU A 98 22.56 -13.46 -0.88
CA GLU A 98 21.80 -14.70 -0.76
C GLU A 98 20.31 -14.46 -0.93
N LEU A 99 19.80 -13.37 -0.36
CA LEU A 99 18.40 -12.99 -0.49
C LEU A 99 18.01 -12.72 -1.95
N ARG A 100 18.88 -12.03 -2.70
CA ARG A 100 18.68 -11.81 -4.15
C ARG A 100 18.69 -13.11 -4.94
N LYS A 101 19.60 -14.04 -4.63
CA LYS A 101 19.66 -15.38 -5.26
C LYS A 101 18.40 -16.20 -4.96
N LEU A 102 17.93 -16.17 -3.71
CA LEU A 102 16.69 -16.83 -3.30
C LEU A 102 15.48 -16.24 -4.02
N TYR A 103 15.41 -14.91 -4.13
CA TYR A 103 14.32 -14.26 -4.86
C TYR A 103 14.33 -14.61 -6.35
N ARG A 104 15.52 -14.65 -6.99
CA ARG A 104 15.65 -15.14 -8.37
C ARG A 104 15.14 -16.58 -8.49
N LYS A 105 15.51 -17.46 -7.56
CA LYS A 105 15.04 -18.85 -7.56
C LYS A 105 13.52 -18.90 -7.44
N PHE A 106 12.94 -18.09 -6.54
CA PHE A 106 11.51 -17.97 -6.37
C PHE A 106 10.79 -17.51 -7.64
N LEU A 107 11.36 -16.60 -8.43
CA LEU A 107 10.72 -16.08 -9.64
C LEU A 107 10.69 -17.08 -10.81
N TYR A 108 11.66 -18.00 -10.90
CA TYR A 108 11.87 -18.84 -12.08
C TYR A 108 11.79 -20.36 -11.83
N HIS A 109 11.67 -20.79 -10.57
CA HIS A 109 11.70 -22.21 -10.19
C HIS A 109 10.61 -22.59 -9.16
N ASN A 110 9.63 -21.72 -8.93
CA ASN A 110 8.43 -22.01 -8.13
C ASN A 110 7.18 -21.87 -8.99
#